data_AF-A0A820GTS5-F1
#
_entry.id   AF-A0A820GTS5-F1
#
_cell.length_a   1.000
_cell.length_b   1.000
_cell.length_c   1.000
_cell.angle_alpha   90.00
_cell.angle_beta   90.00
_cell.angle_gamma   90.00
#
_symmetry.space_group_name_H-M   'P 1'
#
loop_
_entity.id
_entity.type
_entity.pdbx_description
1 polymer ?
#
loop_
_entity_poly.entity_id
_entity_poly.type
_entity_poly.pdbx_seq_one_letter_code
_entity_poly.pdbx_strand_id
1 'polypeptide(L)'
;MSTTFNIIPTKIDNSLTFQNVLTLAKQTLENQLDKLSINLSINISVNIHHDKEQYVNSINLDTKFIWTENEYAWFTVDKSNGGTDAYCQKLSGNLSDWDTYIEDTLDNVNMTPQLKQQIIDCEYEWYFRRSAGQSPLMSIAYGHLTAAVAKLTEGYIYTYDGAWHDNIFPATAEQLLEVYFYPDKAKDAADYEWVTRCIEGLKSDFASR
;
A
#
# COMPACT_ATOMS: atom_id res chain seq x y z
N MET A 1 -4.44 5.62 -16.64
CA MET A 1 -3.37 4.72 -16.17
C MET A 1 -3.46 4.68 -14.65
N SER A 2 -3.34 3.50 -14.05
CA SER A 2 -3.28 3.32 -12.60
C SER A 2 -2.13 2.40 -12.28
N THR A 3 -1.62 2.51 -11.07
CA THR A 3 -0.52 1.70 -10.54
C THR A 3 -0.97 0.94 -9.32
N THR A 4 -0.47 -0.28 -9.13
CA THR A 4 -0.88 -1.18 -8.06
C THR A 4 0.28 -1.75 -7.27
N PHE A 5 0.08 -1.86 -5.97
CA PHE A 5 0.93 -2.61 -5.06
C PHE A 5 0.07 -3.71 -4.46
N ASN A 6 0.49 -4.93 -4.70
CA ASN A 6 -0.14 -6.13 -4.22
C ASN A 6 0.66 -6.64 -3.02
N ILE A 7 -0.02 -7.28 -2.08
CA ILE A 7 0.55 -7.79 -0.84
C ILE A 7 0.12 -9.23 -0.68
N ILE A 8 1.11 -10.11 -0.63
CA ILE A 8 0.94 -11.51 -0.26
C ILE A 8 1.36 -11.70 1.21
N PRO A 9 0.41 -11.97 2.12
CA PRO A 9 0.70 -12.14 3.54
C PRO A 9 1.42 -13.46 3.82
N THR A 10 2.15 -13.50 4.93
CA THR A 10 2.69 -14.76 5.48
C THR A 10 2.07 -15.09 6.84
N LYS A 11 1.33 -14.14 7.44
CA LYS A 11 0.48 -14.36 8.60
C LYS A 11 -0.72 -13.43 8.61
N ILE A 12 -1.82 -13.87 9.21
CA ILE A 12 -2.99 -13.06 9.53
C ILE A 12 -3.41 -13.34 10.96
N ASP A 13 -3.18 -12.39 11.86
CA ASP A 13 -3.54 -12.49 13.28
C ASP A 13 -4.46 -11.34 13.72
N ASN A 14 -4.71 -11.22 15.02
CA ASN A 14 -5.62 -10.20 15.57
C ASN A 14 -5.02 -8.78 15.55
N SER A 15 -3.74 -8.61 15.22
CA SER A 15 -3.13 -7.29 15.04
C SER A 15 -3.47 -6.67 13.69
N LEU A 16 -3.94 -7.45 12.71
CA LEU A 16 -4.34 -6.93 11.40
C LEU A 16 -5.74 -6.32 11.46
N THR A 17 -5.85 -5.10 11.99
CA THR A 17 -7.08 -4.31 12.06
C THR A 17 -6.96 -3.01 11.26
N PHE A 18 -8.09 -2.41 10.88
CA PHE A 18 -8.08 -1.09 10.22
C PHE A 18 -7.37 -0.04 11.08
N GLN A 19 -7.62 -0.02 12.39
CA GLN A 19 -6.97 0.90 13.32
C GLN A 19 -5.45 0.76 13.27
N ASN A 20 -4.92 -0.47 13.31
CA ASN A 20 -3.48 -0.71 13.32
C ASN A 20 -2.84 -0.37 11.96
N VAL A 21 -3.51 -0.68 10.85
CA VAL A 21 -3.05 -0.28 9.50
C VAL A 21 -2.97 1.25 9.39
N LEU A 22 -4.04 1.97 9.76
CA LEU A 22 -4.07 3.43 9.69
C LEU A 22 -3.03 4.07 10.62
N THR A 23 -2.86 3.52 11.83
CA THR A 23 -1.90 4.03 12.82
C THR A 23 -0.46 3.88 12.31
N LEU A 24 -0.10 2.70 11.80
CA LEU A 24 1.24 2.43 11.29
C LEU A 24 1.53 3.20 10.00
N ALA A 25 0.55 3.29 9.09
CA ALA A 25 0.67 4.08 7.87
C ALA A 25 0.88 5.56 8.19
N LYS A 26 0.09 6.13 9.12
CA LYS A 26 0.26 7.51 9.60
C LYS A 26 1.65 7.73 10.19
N GLN A 27 2.08 6.87 11.12
CA GLN A 27 3.36 7.02 11.78
C GLN A 27 4.53 7.00 10.78
N THR A 28 4.52 6.06 9.84
CA THR A 28 5.59 5.95 8.85
C THR A 28 5.55 7.09 7.84
N LEU A 29 4.36 7.54 7.44
CA LEU A 29 4.18 8.68 6.53
C LEU A 29 4.67 9.97 7.16
N GLU A 30 4.24 10.31 8.38
CA GLU A 30 4.69 11.52 9.08
C GLU A 30 6.22 11.51 9.27
N ASN A 31 6.81 10.35 9.60
CA ASN A 31 8.27 10.21 9.68
C ASN A 31 8.97 10.47 8.33
N GLN A 32 8.40 10.02 7.20
CA GLN A 32 8.97 10.36 5.89
C GLN A 32 8.83 11.85 5.58
N LEU A 33 7.66 12.44 5.83
CA LEU A 33 7.42 13.87 5.61
C LEU A 33 8.42 14.73 6.41
N ASP A 34 8.67 14.38 7.68
CA ASP A 34 9.68 15.04 8.52
C ASP A 34 11.09 14.94 7.93
N LYS A 35 11.50 13.75 7.45
CA LYS A 35 12.79 13.56 6.78
C LYS A 35 12.92 14.39 5.50
N LEU A 36 11.80 14.63 4.80
CA LEU A 36 11.72 15.49 3.62
C LEU A 36 11.59 16.98 3.97
N SER A 37 11.69 17.34 5.27
CA SER A 37 11.52 18.70 5.79
C SER A 37 10.13 19.29 5.52
N ILE A 38 9.10 18.44 5.47
CA ILE A 38 7.69 18.81 5.38
C ILE A 38 7.07 18.53 6.75
N ASN A 39 7.04 19.54 7.62
CA ASN A 39 6.43 19.41 8.95
C ASN A 39 4.90 19.46 8.82
N LEU A 40 4.29 18.28 8.71
CA LEU A 40 2.85 18.14 8.48
C LEU A 40 2.32 16.94 9.27
N SER A 41 1.44 17.19 10.24
CA SER A 41 0.63 16.12 10.82
C SER A 41 -0.57 15.83 9.94
N ILE A 42 -0.89 14.56 9.74
CA ILE A 42 -1.96 14.10 8.86
C ILE A 42 -2.91 13.14 9.59
N ASN A 43 -4.11 12.97 9.04
CA ASN A 43 -5.06 11.96 9.45
C ASN A 43 -5.48 11.16 8.22
N ILE A 44 -5.47 9.83 8.36
CA ILE A 44 -5.93 8.91 7.33
C ILE A 44 -7.30 8.38 7.75
N SER A 45 -8.27 8.47 6.84
CA SER A 45 -9.63 7.96 7.04
C SER A 45 -9.95 6.90 5.99
N VAL A 46 -10.84 5.98 6.34
CA VAL A 46 -11.26 4.87 5.48
C VAL A 46 -12.76 4.65 5.57
N ASN A 47 -13.38 4.31 4.43
CA ASN A 47 -14.74 3.78 4.36
C ASN A 47 -14.77 2.56 3.44
N ILE A 48 -15.77 1.69 3.59
CA ILE A 48 -16.03 0.63 2.60
C ILE A 48 -17.06 1.11 1.59
N HIS A 49 -16.76 0.91 0.32
CA HIS A 49 -17.65 1.13 -0.80
C HIS A 49 -18.02 -0.21 -1.42
N HIS A 50 -19.26 -0.33 -1.86
CA HIS A 50 -19.64 -1.40 -2.79
C HIS A 50 -19.06 -1.10 -4.19
N ASP A 51 -18.59 -2.12 -4.92
CA ASP A 51 -17.96 -1.99 -6.25
C ASP A 51 -18.82 -1.22 -7.28
N LYS A 52 -20.14 -1.37 -7.19
CA LYS A 52 -21.17 -0.69 -7.98
C LYS A 52 -21.66 0.64 -7.37
N GLU A 53 -20.96 1.18 -6.38
CA GLU A 53 -21.30 2.42 -5.65
C GLU A 53 -22.72 2.42 -5.06
N GLN A 54 -23.23 1.24 -4.70
CA GLN A 54 -24.60 1.10 -4.17
C GLN A 54 -24.72 1.65 -2.76
N TYR A 55 -23.63 1.62 -1.99
CA TYR A 55 -23.56 2.14 -0.64
C TYR A 55 -22.12 2.51 -0.26
N VAL A 56 -22.02 3.32 0.79
CA VAL A 56 -20.79 3.66 1.51
C VAL A 56 -21.05 3.42 2.99
N ASN A 57 -20.21 2.60 3.62
CA ASN A 57 -20.31 2.25 5.03
C ASN A 57 -19.12 2.79 5.83
N SER A 58 -19.41 3.36 7.00
CA SER A 58 -18.40 3.59 8.02
C SER A 58 -17.93 2.26 8.60
N ILE A 59 -16.64 2.15 8.88
CA ILE A 59 -16.02 0.93 9.41
C ILE A 59 -15.79 1.07 10.91
N ASN A 60 -16.02 0.00 11.67
CA ASN A 60 -15.47 -0.10 13.01
C ASN A 60 -13.96 -0.39 12.90
N LEU A 61 -13.11 0.56 13.27
CA LEU A 61 -11.66 0.45 13.07
C LEU A 61 -11.01 -0.73 13.81
N ASP A 62 -11.66 -1.27 14.84
CA ASP A 62 -11.16 -2.42 15.59
C ASP A 62 -11.41 -3.77 14.88
N THR A 63 -12.15 -3.79 13.76
CA THR A 63 -12.36 -5.02 12.98
C THR A 63 -11.12 -5.40 12.20
N LYS A 64 -11.00 -6.70 11.88
CA LYS A 64 -9.94 -7.19 11.00
C LYS A 64 -9.93 -6.44 9.67
N PHE A 65 -8.75 -6.27 9.09
CA PHE A 65 -8.54 -5.65 7.78
C PHE A 65 -8.90 -6.60 6.63
N ILE A 66 -10.12 -7.14 6.67
CA ILE A 66 -10.66 -8.10 5.70
C ILE A 66 -12.11 -7.69 5.42
N TRP A 67 -12.49 -7.60 4.15
CA TRP A 67 -13.83 -7.26 3.69
C TRP A 67 -14.20 -8.12 2.46
N THR A 68 -15.40 -7.96 1.92
CA THR A 68 -15.89 -8.85 0.85
C THR A 68 -15.38 -8.43 -0.53
N GLU A 69 -15.32 -9.36 -1.48
CA GLU A 69 -14.73 -9.11 -2.81
C GLU A 69 -15.51 -8.12 -3.69
N ASN A 70 -16.80 -7.93 -3.40
CA ASN A 70 -17.65 -6.91 -4.06
C ASN A 70 -17.54 -5.52 -3.40
N GLU A 71 -16.56 -5.33 -2.53
CA GLU A 71 -16.31 -4.11 -1.80
C GLU A 71 -14.86 -3.65 -2.00
N TYR A 72 -14.63 -2.35 -1.86
CA TYR A 72 -13.29 -1.77 -1.78
C TYR A 72 -13.19 -0.79 -0.62
N ALA A 73 -12.02 -0.72 0.00
CA ALA A 73 -11.70 0.25 1.02
C ALA A 73 -11.21 1.54 0.34
N TRP A 74 -11.87 2.66 0.61
CA TRP A 74 -11.50 3.98 0.10
C TRP A 74 -10.74 4.78 1.16
N PHE A 75 -9.45 4.98 0.96
CA PHE A 75 -8.59 5.73 1.86
C PHE A 75 -8.46 7.19 1.42
N THR A 76 -8.53 8.08 2.39
CA THR A 76 -8.32 9.52 2.20
C THR A 76 -7.34 10.05 3.25
N VAL A 77 -6.64 11.13 2.92
CA VAL A 77 -5.72 11.82 3.81
C VAL A 77 -6.22 13.25 3.95
N ASP A 78 -6.35 13.74 5.17
CA ASP A 78 -6.70 15.14 5.38
C ASP A 78 -5.70 16.05 4.66
N LYS A 79 -6.18 17.22 4.21
CA LYS A 79 -5.37 18.19 3.45
C LYS A 79 -4.90 17.71 2.08
N SER A 80 -5.31 16.52 1.63
CA SER A 80 -5.19 16.04 0.26
C SER A 80 -6.55 15.99 -0.43
N ASN A 81 -6.56 16.26 -1.74
CA ASN A 81 -7.71 15.92 -2.58
C ASN A 81 -7.57 14.46 -3.07
N GLY A 82 -8.70 13.80 -3.27
CA GLY A 82 -8.75 12.43 -3.78
C GLY A 82 -8.48 11.37 -2.71
N GLY A 83 -8.06 10.19 -3.16
CA GLY A 83 -7.92 9.00 -2.34
C GLY A 83 -7.34 7.83 -3.12
N THR A 84 -7.16 6.71 -2.43
CA THR A 84 -6.69 5.45 -2.99
C THR A 84 -7.62 4.32 -2.58
N ASP A 85 -7.99 3.50 -3.56
CA ASP A 85 -8.78 2.29 -3.38
C ASP A 85 -7.87 1.11 -3.00
N ALA A 86 -8.36 0.25 -2.10
CA ALA A 86 -7.76 -1.03 -1.81
C ALA A 86 -8.80 -2.15 -1.88
N TYR A 87 -8.33 -3.32 -2.25
CA TYR A 87 -9.14 -4.52 -2.43
C TYR A 87 -8.57 -5.66 -1.60
N CYS A 88 -9.46 -6.56 -1.17
CA CYS A 88 -9.13 -7.74 -0.38
C CYS A 88 -9.71 -8.93 -1.13
N GLN A 89 -8.84 -9.78 -1.68
CA GLN A 89 -9.23 -10.92 -2.51
C GLN A 89 -8.94 -12.22 -1.77
N LYS A 90 -9.88 -13.16 -1.82
CA LYS A 90 -9.64 -14.52 -1.34
C LYS A 90 -9.10 -15.38 -2.50
N LEU A 91 -7.85 -15.82 -2.37
CA LEU A 91 -7.15 -16.57 -3.42
C LEU A 91 -7.61 -18.02 -3.50
N SER A 92 -7.93 -18.68 -2.37
CA SER A 92 -8.18 -20.13 -2.36
C SER A 92 -9.42 -20.58 -3.15
N GLY A 93 -10.35 -19.68 -3.47
CA GLY A 93 -11.49 -19.97 -4.36
C GLY A 93 -11.18 -19.81 -5.85
N ASN A 94 -10.11 -19.10 -6.21
CA ASN A 94 -9.84 -18.63 -7.56
C ASN A 94 -8.47 -19.09 -8.11
N LEU A 95 -7.58 -19.56 -7.25
CA LEU A 95 -6.23 -19.96 -7.60
C LEU A 95 -6.07 -21.48 -7.56
N SER A 96 -5.84 -22.09 -8.73
CA SER A 96 -5.68 -23.54 -8.87
C SER A 96 -4.24 -24.03 -8.75
N ASP A 97 -3.26 -23.14 -8.97
CA ASP A 97 -1.83 -23.47 -8.98
C ASP A 97 -1.05 -22.47 -8.13
N TRP A 98 -0.91 -22.81 -6.85
CA TRP A 98 -0.14 -22.01 -5.89
C TRP A 98 1.35 -22.01 -6.17
N ASP A 99 1.87 -23.05 -6.82
CA ASP A 99 3.30 -23.21 -7.05
C ASP A 99 3.75 -22.19 -8.09
N THR A 100 3.10 -22.20 -9.26
CA THR A 100 3.36 -21.23 -10.32
C THR A 100 3.12 -19.80 -9.84
N TYR A 101 2.03 -19.54 -9.12
CA TYR A 101 1.74 -18.18 -8.63
C TYR A 101 2.80 -17.66 -7.66
N ILE A 102 3.27 -18.48 -6.71
CA ILE A 102 4.32 -18.08 -5.78
C ILE A 102 5.65 -17.92 -6.50
N GLU A 103 5.99 -18.81 -7.43
CA GLU A 103 7.22 -18.70 -8.23
C GLU A 103 7.25 -17.43 -9.08
N ASP A 104 6.15 -17.10 -9.76
CA ASP A 104 6.07 -15.92 -10.62
C ASP A 104 6.04 -14.60 -9.81
N THR A 105 5.44 -14.63 -8.63
CA THR A 105 5.21 -13.42 -7.80
C THR A 105 6.38 -13.14 -6.86
N LEU A 106 7.01 -14.20 -6.35
CA LEU A 106 8.06 -14.16 -5.33
C LEU A 106 9.38 -14.75 -5.83
N ASP A 107 9.68 -14.58 -7.11
CA ASP A 107 10.80 -15.16 -7.86
C ASP A 107 12.19 -15.00 -7.20
N ASN A 108 12.40 -13.90 -6.46
CA ASN A 108 13.65 -13.58 -5.76
C ASN A 108 13.59 -13.75 -4.24
N VAL A 109 12.50 -14.32 -3.70
CA VAL A 109 12.39 -14.67 -2.28
C VAL A 109 12.95 -16.07 -2.04
N ASN A 110 13.74 -16.25 -0.99
CA ASN A 110 14.19 -17.57 -0.56
C ASN A 110 13.01 -18.38 0.01
N MET A 111 12.31 -19.10 -0.88
CA MET A 111 11.07 -19.80 -0.55
C MET A 111 11.34 -21.11 0.18
N THR A 112 11.08 -21.13 1.49
CA THR A 112 11.10 -22.36 2.29
C THR A 112 9.74 -23.06 2.24
N PRO A 113 9.67 -24.40 2.43
CA PRO A 113 8.40 -25.11 2.51
C PRO A 113 7.45 -24.54 3.58
N GLN A 114 7.99 -24.07 4.70
CA GLN A 114 7.22 -23.45 5.77
C GLN A 114 6.62 -22.12 5.34
N LEU A 115 7.41 -21.26 4.70
CA LEU A 115 6.95 -19.96 4.18
C LEU A 115 5.87 -20.12 3.11
N LYS A 116 6.06 -21.08 2.20
CA LYS A 116 5.06 -21.44 1.19
C LYS A 116 3.74 -21.86 1.83
N GLN A 117 3.79 -22.73 2.83
CA GLN A 117 2.57 -23.17 3.53
C GLN A 117 1.89 -22.01 4.26
N GLN A 118 2.66 -21.13 4.91
CA GLN A 118 2.15 -19.93 5.57
C GLN A 118 1.38 -19.00 4.63
N ILE A 119 1.90 -18.78 3.42
CA ILE A 119 1.24 -18.00 2.37
C ILE A 119 -0.08 -18.67 1.96
N ILE A 120 -0.07 -19.98 1.69
CA ILE A 120 -1.25 -20.73 1.28
C ILE A 120 -2.33 -20.69 2.38
N ASP A 121 -1.94 -20.88 3.63
CA ASP A 121 -2.84 -20.88 4.79
C ASP A 121 -3.49 -19.52 5.06
N CYS A 122 -2.85 -18.42 4.62
CA CYS A 122 -3.46 -17.10 4.72
C CYS A 122 -4.66 -16.96 3.77
N GLU A 123 -4.64 -17.59 2.59
CA GLU A 123 -5.70 -17.55 1.57
C GLU A 123 -6.11 -16.17 1.03
N TYR A 124 -5.44 -15.07 1.41
CA TYR A 124 -5.81 -13.71 1.02
C TYR A 124 -4.68 -12.97 0.32
N GLU A 125 -5.07 -11.99 -0.48
CA GLU A 125 -4.20 -10.97 -1.07
C GLU A 125 -4.87 -9.61 -0.89
N TRP A 126 -4.07 -8.57 -0.69
CA TRP A 126 -4.55 -7.20 -0.82
C TRP A 126 -3.87 -6.52 -1.98
N TYR A 127 -4.58 -5.63 -2.66
CA TYR A 127 -3.93 -4.70 -3.55
C TYR A 127 -4.47 -3.30 -3.36
N PHE A 128 -3.55 -2.34 -3.32
CA PHE A 128 -3.85 -0.93 -3.34
C PHE A 128 -3.68 -0.42 -4.76
N ARG A 129 -4.56 0.49 -5.16
CA ARG A 129 -4.54 1.10 -6.48
C ARG A 129 -4.52 2.61 -6.36
N ARG A 130 -3.60 3.23 -7.10
CA ARG A 130 -3.50 4.67 -7.26
C ARG A 130 -3.84 5.06 -8.69
N SER A 131 -4.84 5.92 -8.84
CA SER A 131 -5.20 6.50 -10.14
C SER A 131 -4.23 7.60 -10.56
N ALA A 132 -4.02 7.79 -11.87
CA ALA A 132 -3.26 8.92 -12.37
C ALA A 132 -3.88 10.27 -11.96
N GLY A 133 -3.03 11.26 -11.66
CA GLY A 133 -3.47 12.61 -11.29
C GLY A 133 -3.86 12.80 -9.83
N GLN A 134 -3.68 11.77 -8.98
CA GLN A 134 -3.80 11.92 -7.54
C GLN A 134 -2.78 12.92 -6.99
N SER A 135 -3.11 13.52 -5.84
CA SER A 135 -2.22 14.51 -5.22
C SER A 135 -0.85 13.90 -4.87
N PRO A 136 0.19 14.73 -4.72
CA PRO A 136 1.47 14.27 -4.19
C PRO A 136 1.36 13.57 -2.83
N LEU A 137 0.60 14.15 -1.88
CA LEU A 137 0.43 13.57 -0.54
C LEU A 137 -0.26 12.21 -0.60
N MET A 138 -1.26 12.06 -1.49
CA MET A 138 -1.93 10.77 -1.70
C MET A 138 -1.01 9.74 -2.34
N SER A 139 -0.15 10.18 -3.27
CA SER A 139 0.85 9.30 -3.88
C SER A 139 1.81 8.74 -2.83
N ILE A 140 2.26 9.57 -1.88
CA ILE A 140 3.11 9.10 -0.77
C ILE A 140 2.31 8.17 0.16
N ALA A 141 1.11 8.58 0.59
CA ALA A 141 0.30 7.82 1.54
C ALA A 141 -0.08 6.43 1.04
N TYR A 142 -0.32 6.28 -0.27
CA TYR A 142 -0.56 5.00 -0.93
C TYR A 142 0.53 3.96 -0.63
N GLY A 143 1.81 4.31 -0.77
CA GLY A 143 2.91 3.38 -0.45
C GLY A 143 3.00 3.04 1.04
N HIS A 144 2.68 3.99 1.93
CA HIS A 144 2.67 3.76 3.37
C HIS A 144 1.53 2.88 3.85
N LEU A 145 0.36 2.98 3.23
CA LEU A 145 -0.76 2.08 3.48
C LEU A 145 -0.40 0.65 3.09
N THR A 146 0.17 0.47 1.90
CA THR A 146 0.67 -0.84 1.44
C THR A 146 1.72 -1.40 2.41
N ALA A 147 2.72 -0.60 2.77
CA ALA A 147 3.78 -1.01 3.69
C ALA A 147 3.25 -1.38 5.07
N ALA A 148 2.22 -0.67 5.57
CA ALA A 148 1.62 -0.98 6.86
C ALA A 148 0.95 -2.37 6.87
N VAL A 149 0.20 -2.70 5.82
CA VAL A 149 -0.41 -4.04 5.69
C VAL A 149 0.67 -5.11 5.60
N ALA A 150 1.65 -4.94 4.71
CA ALA A 150 2.76 -5.90 4.56
C ALA A 150 3.54 -6.08 5.88
N LYS A 151 3.75 -5.00 6.64
CA LYS A 151 4.44 -5.08 7.94
C LYS A 151 3.65 -5.86 8.97
N LEU A 152 2.34 -5.65 9.05
CA LEU A 152 1.47 -6.34 10.00
C LEU A 152 1.29 -7.83 9.64
N THR A 153 1.36 -8.17 8.36
CA THR A 153 1.21 -9.55 7.87
C THR A 153 2.52 -10.28 7.62
N GLU A 154 3.67 -9.65 7.93
CA GLU A 154 5.01 -10.12 7.52
C GLU A 154 5.04 -10.52 6.02
N GLY A 155 4.23 -9.82 5.22
CA GLY A 155 3.99 -10.12 3.83
C GLY A 155 5.01 -9.47 2.89
N TYR A 156 4.96 -9.91 1.65
CA TYR A 156 5.74 -9.35 0.55
C TYR A 156 4.87 -8.46 -0.32
N ILE A 157 5.44 -7.35 -0.76
CA ILE A 157 4.84 -6.40 -1.69
C ILE A 157 5.38 -6.71 -3.08
N TYR A 158 4.53 -6.68 -4.09
CA TYR A 158 4.93 -6.82 -5.49
C TYR A 158 4.03 -5.99 -6.40
N THR A 159 4.45 -5.81 -7.65
CA THR A 159 3.70 -5.07 -8.67
C THR A 159 3.94 -5.70 -10.04
N TYR A 160 2.91 -5.68 -10.90
CA TYR A 160 3.02 -6.09 -12.31
C TYR A 160 2.90 -4.91 -13.28
N ASP A 161 2.55 -3.71 -12.78
CA ASP A 161 2.24 -2.54 -13.60
C ASP A 161 3.27 -1.41 -13.46
N GLY A 162 4.41 -1.72 -12.85
CA GLY A 162 5.52 -0.79 -12.65
C GLY A 162 5.16 0.37 -11.72
N ALA A 163 4.35 0.09 -10.68
CA ALA A 163 3.88 1.11 -9.74
C ALA A 163 4.99 1.93 -9.07
N TRP A 164 6.17 1.32 -8.97
CA TRP A 164 7.43 1.89 -8.52
C TRP A 164 8.55 0.93 -8.92
N HIS A 165 9.80 1.40 -8.93
CA HIS A 165 11.04 0.66 -9.19
C HIS A 165 10.91 -0.88 -9.20
N ASP A 166 10.71 -1.49 -10.38
CA ASP A 166 10.50 -2.96 -10.50
C ASP A 166 11.63 -3.80 -9.88
N ASN A 167 12.82 -3.23 -9.74
CA ASN A 167 14.01 -3.95 -9.31
C ASN A 167 14.10 -4.22 -7.81
N ILE A 168 13.22 -3.64 -6.99
CA ILE A 168 13.16 -3.96 -5.55
C ILE A 168 12.10 -5.01 -5.23
N PHE A 169 11.20 -5.29 -6.16
CA PHE A 169 10.09 -6.21 -5.94
C PHE A 169 10.46 -7.63 -6.32
N PRO A 170 9.97 -8.64 -5.59
CA PRO A 170 9.16 -8.56 -4.36
C PRO A 170 9.93 -7.96 -3.16
N ALA A 171 9.27 -7.11 -2.36
CA ALA A 171 9.89 -6.32 -1.29
C ALA A 171 9.17 -6.49 0.06
N THR A 172 9.89 -6.44 1.18
CA THR A 172 9.27 -6.22 2.50
C THR A 172 8.82 -4.76 2.65
N ALA A 173 8.03 -4.49 3.69
CA ALA A 173 7.64 -3.13 4.06
C ALA A 173 8.86 -2.20 4.26
N GLU A 174 9.92 -2.68 4.94
CA GLU A 174 11.14 -1.90 5.17
C GLU A 174 11.87 -1.57 3.87
N GLN A 175 12.01 -2.57 2.99
CA GLN A 175 12.68 -2.40 1.70
C GLN A 175 11.95 -1.38 0.82
N LEU A 176 10.60 -1.42 0.80
CA LEU A 176 9.81 -0.40 0.12
C LEU A 176 10.06 0.98 0.74
N LEU A 177 9.87 1.13 2.05
CA LEU A 177 9.96 2.43 2.74
C LEU A 177 11.38 3.04 2.74
N GLU A 178 12.42 2.26 2.47
CA GLU A 178 13.79 2.76 2.32
C GLU A 178 13.98 3.57 1.02
N VAL A 179 13.24 3.22 -0.03
CA VAL A 179 13.44 3.81 -1.37
C VAL A 179 12.23 4.59 -1.88
N TYR A 180 11.03 4.30 -1.36
CA TYR A 180 9.79 4.85 -1.86
C TYR A 180 9.73 6.36 -1.67
N PHE A 181 9.49 7.10 -2.74
CA PHE A 181 9.29 8.55 -2.73
C PHE A 181 10.48 9.39 -2.20
N TYR A 182 11.71 8.88 -2.34
CA TYR A 182 12.94 9.65 -2.09
C TYR A 182 13.64 10.00 -3.42
N PRO A 183 13.89 11.30 -3.73
CA PRO A 183 14.53 11.69 -4.98
C PRO A 183 15.90 11.01 -5.20
N ASP A 184 16.73 10.93 -4.16
CA ASP A 184 18.07 10.33 -4.22
C ASP A 184 18.05 8.81 -4.41
N LYS A 185 16.88 8.20 -4.33
CA LYS A 185 16.67 6.76 -4.54
C LYS A 185 16.01 6.44 -5.88
N ALA A 186 15.61 7.46 -6.65
CA ALA A 186 14.93 7.30 -7.94
C ALA A 186 15.71 6.41 -8.91
N LYS A 187 15.01 5.55 -9.65
CA LYS A 187 15.58 4.62 -10.64
C LYS A 187 16.18 5.36 -11.84
N ASP A 188 15.50 6.40 -12.31
CA ASP A 188 15.90 7.19 -13.46
C ASP A 188 15.57 8.68 -13.31
N ALA A 189 15.93 9.47 -14.31
CA ALA A 189 15.72 10.90 -14.31
C ALA A 189 14.24 11.29 -14.28
N ALA A 190 13.35 10.51 -14.90
CA ALA A 190 11.93 10.83 -14.94
C ALA A 190 11.29 10.62 -13.55
N ASP A 191 11.65 9.53 -12.86
CA ASP A 191 11.25 9.30 -11.48
C ASP A 191 11.79 10.38 -10.55
N TYR A 192 13.08 10.74 -10.70
CA TYR A 192 13.71 11.81 -9.91
C TYR A 192 12.96 13.14 -10.05
N GLU A 193 12.69 13.55 -11.29
CA GLU A 193 11.98 14.79 -11.60
C GLU A 193 10.54 14.77 -11.06
N TRP A 194 9.84 13.65 -11.22
CA TRP A 194 8.47 13.53 -10.73
C TRP A 194 8.40 13.63 -9.20
N VAL A 195 9.22 12.86 -8.50
CA VAL A 195 9.26 12.83 -7.02
C VAL A 195 9.68 14.21 -6.49
N THR A 196 10.71 14.82 -7.07
CA THR A 196 11.17 16.16 -6.68
C THR A 196 10.06 17.20 -6.87
N ARG A 197 9.38 17.19 -8.03
CA ARG A 197 8.25 18.11 -8.28
C ARG A 197 7.11 17.90 -7.29
N CYS A 198 6.81 16.65 -6.93
CA CYS A 198 5.80 16.34 -5.92
C CYS A 198 6.17 16.89 -4.54
N ILE A 199 7.41 16.70 -4.09
CA ILE A 199 7.92 17.17 -2.78
C ILE A 199 7.93 18.69 -2.71
N GLU A 200 8.47 19.36 -3.74
CA GLU A 200 8.52 20.82 -3.78
C GLU A 200 7.12 21.44 -3.90
N GLY A 201 6.21 20.81 -4.63
CA GLY A 201 4.80 21.17 -4.65
C GLY A 201 4.16 21.12 -3.26
N LEU A 202 4.39 20.04 -2.50
CA LEU A 202 3.90 19.93 -1.12
C LEU A 202 4.47 21.03 -0.23
N LYS A 203 5.78 21.28 -0.29
CA LYS A 203 6.41 22.36 0.50
C LYS A 203 5.78 23.72 0.19
N SER A 204 5.55 24.03 -1.08
CA SER A 204 4.92 25.29 -1.50
C SER A 204 3.47 25.40 -1.02
N ASP A 205 2.69 24.33 -1.18
CA ASP A 205 1.26 24.30 -0.80
C ASP A 205 1.04 24.48 0.69
N PHE A 206 2.00 24.05 1.53
CA PHE A 206 1.92 24.17 2.98
C PHE A 206 2.69 25.35 3.57
N ALA A 207 3.69 25.90 2.87
CA ALA A 207 4.34 27.16 3.27
C ALA A 207 3.45 28.40 3.03
N SER A 208 2.45 28.27 2.15
CA SER A 208 1.52 29.36 1.77
C SER A 208 0.23 29.41 2.60
N ARG A 209 0.09 28.55 3.61
CA ARG A 209 -1.07 28.47 4.52
C ARG A 209 -0.70 28.93 5.92
#